data_AF-A0A2E6AN89-F1
#
_entry.id   AF-A0A2E6AN89-F1
#
_cell.length_a   1.000
_cell.length_b   1.000
_cell.length_c   1.000
_cell.angle_alpha   90.00
_cell.angle_beta   90.00
_cell.angle_gamma   90.00
#
_symmetry.space_group_name_H-M   'P 1'
#
loop_
_entity.id
_entity.type
_entity.pdbx_description
1 polymer ?
#
loop_
_entity_poly.entity_id
_entity_poly.type
_entity_poly.pdbx_seq_one_letter_code
_entity_poly.pdbx_strand_id
1 'polypeptide(L)' 'MPIRAGLVQQLLEQKLNAEQIIEELFIRGLSRQPTPEELAAMIDLVGEDASKPQPFEDILWSLLNSTEFSFNH' A
#
# COMPACT_ATOMS: atom_id res chain seq x y z
N MET A 1 15.27 8.33 -19.87
CA MET A 1 14.53 7.34 -19.05
C MET A 1 13.49 8.11 -18.25
N PRO A 2 12.18 7.87 -18.42
CA PRO A 2 11.19 8.56 -17.60
C PRO A 2 11.22 7.95 -16.20
N ILE A 3 11.49 8.80 -15.22
CA ILE A 3 11.39 8.51 -13.79
C ILE A 3 9.93 8.16 -13.50
N ARG A 4 9.58 6.86 -13.46
CA ARG A 4 8.34 6.42 -12.84
C ARG A 4 8.68 6.13 -11.39
N ALA A 5 8.17 6.97 -10.50
CA ALA A 5 8.34 6.88 -9.07
C ALA A 5 7.64 5.61 -8.53
N GLY A 6 8.29 4.45 -8.68
CA GLY A 6 7.83 3.20 -8.10
C GLY A 6 8.27 3.12 -6.64
N LEU A 7 7.64 3.89 -5.74
CA LEU A 7 7.86 3.74 -4.30
C LEU A 7 7.63 2.28 -3.88
N VAL A 8 6.52 1.71 -4.35
CA VAL A 8 6.19 0.29 -4.17
C VAL A 8 7.28 -0.61 -4.75
N GLN A 9 7.79 -0.29 -5.94
CA GLN A 9 8.83 -1.07 -6.61
C GLN A 9 10.13 -1.06 -5.81
N GLN A 10 10.52 0.09 -5.26
CA GLN A 10 11.66 0.22 -4.36
C GLN A 10 11.46 -0.55 -3.05
N LEU A 11 10.27 -0.50 -2.45
CA LEU A 11 9.96 -1.24 -1.22
C LEU A 11 9.96 -2.76 -1.45
N LEU A 12 9.52 -3.21 -2.62
CA LEU A 12 9.63 -4.61 -3.05
C LEU A 12 11.07 -5.04 -3.32
N GLU A 13 11.87 -4.20 -3.95
CA GLU A 13 13.31 -4.44 -4.15
C GLU A 13 14.07 -4.55 -2.83
N GLN A 14 13.62 -3.85 -1.79
CA GLN A 14 14.17 -3.96 -0.44
C GLN A 14 13.78 -5.25 0.30
N LYS A 15 12.96 -6.13 -0.31
CA LYS A 15 12.43 -7.35 0.32
C LYS A 15 11.78 -7.09 1.69
N LEU A 16 11.10 -5.95 1.82
CA LEU A 16 10.35 -5.65 3.03
C LEU A 16 9.13 -6.57 3.13
N ASN A 17 8.74 -6.93 4.35
CA ASN A 17 7.52 -7.71 4.59
C ASN A 17 6.31 -6.93 4.06
N ALA A 18 5.29 -7.63 3.55
CA ALA A 18 4.06 -7.00 3.04
C ALA A 18 3.45 -6.00 4.04
N GLU A 19 3.46 -6.34 5.33
CA GLU A 19 3.08 -5.49 6.46
C GLU A 19 3.80 -4.14 6.45
N GLN A 20 5.13 -4.17 6.35
CA GLN A 20 5.98 -2.97 6.36
C GLN A 20 5.77 -2.13 5.10
N ILE A 21 5.57 -2.78 3.95
CA ILE A 21 5.25 -2.07 2.69
C ILE A 21 3.92 -1.31 2.84
N ILE A 22 2.90 -1.96 3.42
CA ILE A 22 1.59 -1.35 3.67
C ILE A 22 1.70 -0.19 4.67
N GLU A 23 2.38 -0.39 5.80
CA GLU A 23 2.60 0.68 6.79
C GLU A 23 3.27 1.91 6.16
N GLU A 24 4.31 1.68 5.38
CA GLU A 24 5.07 2.73 4.70
C GLU A 24 4.21 3.45 3.65
N LEU A 25 3.34 2.73 2.92
CA LEU A 25 2.38 3.31 1.98
C LEU A 25 1.32 4.16 2.68
N PHE A 26 0.81 3.72 3.83
CA PHE A 26 -0.13 4.48 4.64
C PHE A 26 0.50 5.73 5.25
N ILE A 27 1.71 5.62 5.81
CA ILE A 27 2.44 6.77 6.33
C ILE A 27 2.71 7.78 5.22
N ARG A 28 3.10 7.33 4.02
CA ARG A 28 3.46 8.25 2.92
C ARG A 28 2.24 8.81 2.18
N GLY A 29 1.16 8.04 2.08
CA GLY A 29 -0.08 8.43 1.40
C GLY A 29 -1.06 9.20 2.31
N LEU A 30 -1.20 8.78 3.56
CA LEU A 30 -2.18 9.30 4.52
C LEU A 30 -1.54 9.97 5.76
N SER A 31 -0.21 9.95 5.91
CA SER A 31 0.49 10.45 7.13
C SER A 31 -0.04 9.85 8.44
N ARG A 32 -0.53 8.62 8.39
CA ARG A 32 -0.95 7.84 9.56
C ARG A 32 -0.51 6.39 9.41
N GLN A 33 -0.39 5.69 10.54
CA GLN A 33 -0.21 4.24 10.53
C GLN A 33 -1.54 3.57 10.21
N PRO A 34 -1.53 2.46 9.43
CA PRO A 34 -2.73 1.65 9.25
C PRO A 34 -3.17 1.07 10.59
N THR A 35 -4.47 0.93 10.77
CA THR A 35 -5.00 0.17 11.91
C THR A 35 -4.76 -1.33 11.71
N PRO A 36 -4.70 -2.15 12.79
CA PRO A 36 -4.52 -3.60 12.65
C PRO A 36 -5.62 -4.26 11.81
N GLU A 37 -6.83 -3.70 11.80
CA GLU A 37 -7.95 -4.16 10.97
C GLU A 37 -7.71 -3.85 9.48
N GLU A 38 -7.28 -2.64 9.14
CA GLU A 38 -6.93 -2.25 7.77
C GLU A 38 -5.71 -3.02 7.25
N LEU A 39 -4.69 -3.18 8.08
CA LEU A 39 -3.48 -3.92 7.73
C LEU A 39 -3.82 -5.37 7.40
N ALA A 40 -4.67 -6.03 8.20
CA ALA A 40 -5.16 -7.37 7.90
C ALA A 40 -5.95 -7.42 6.58
N ALA A 41 -6.86 -6.47 6.34
CA ALA A 41 -7.62 -6.39 5.10
C ALA A 41 -6.73 -6.14 3.87
N MET A 42 -5.69 -5.33 4.00
CA MET A 42 -4.75 -5.05 2.92
C MET A 42 -3.79 -6.21 2.63
N ILE A 43 -3.38 -6.95 3.66
CA ILE A 43 -2.61 -8.19 3.49
C ILE A 43 -3.48 -9.25 2.81
N ASP A 44 -4.76 -9.35 3.17
CA ASP A 44 -5.70 -10.24 2.49
C ASP A 44 -5.89 -9.84 1.01
N LEU A 45 -5.95 -8.53 0.74
CA LEU A 45 -6.12 -7.98 -0.61
C LEU A 45 -4.85 -8.11 -1.49
N VAL A 46 -3.67 -7.99 -0.90
CA VAL A 46 -2.38 -8.28 -1.55
C VAL A 46 -2.20 -9.80 -1.73
N GLY A 47 -2.74 -10.60 -0.81
CA GLY A 47 -2.59 -12.05 -0.77
C GLY A 47 -1.16 -12.51 -0.45
N GLU A 48 -0.88 -13.79 -0.70
CA GLU A 48 0.48 -14.37 -0.54
C GLU A 48 1.50 -13.83 -1.55
N ASP A 49 1.03 -13.20 -2.64
CA ASP A 49 1.87 -12.64 -3.71
C ASP A 49 2.35 -11.22 -3.37
N ALA A 50 3.07 -11.09 -2.25
CA ALA A 50 3.78 -9.87 -1.86
C ALA A 50 4.92 -9.49 -2.83
N SER A 51 5.06 -10.17 -3.96
CA SER A 51 6.08 -9.92 -4.97
C SER A 51 5.61 -8.98 -6.08
N LYS A 52 4.31 -8.63 -6.14
CA LYS A 52 3.75 -7.79 -7.21
C LYS A 52 3.53 -6.36 -6.73
N PRO A 53 4.03 -5.34 -7.46
CA PRO A 53 3.78 -3.93 -7.13
C PRO A 53 2.35 -3.48 -7.44
N GLN A 54 1.68 -4.12 -8.39
CA GLN A 54 0.35 -3.72 -8.83
C GLN A 54 -0.69 -3.58 -7.71
N PRO A 55 -0.91 -4.57 -6.81
CA PRO A 55 -1.91 -4.45 -5.75
C PRO A 55 -1.60 -3.31 -4.78
N PHE A 56 -0.33 -3.09 -4.42
CA PHE A 56 0.07 -1.98 -3.55
C PHE A 56 -0.09 -0.61 -4.22
N GLU A 57 0.21 -0.50 -5.52
CA GLU A 57 -0.03 0.73 -6.29
C GLU A 57 -1.52 1.03 -6.43
N ASP A 58 -2.34 0.00 -6.66
CA ASP A 58 -3.80 0.11 -6.74
C ASP A 58 -4.40 0.53 -5.38
N ILE A 59 -3.92 -0.08 -4.30
CA ILE A 59 -4.23 0.33 -2.93
C ILE A 59 -3.85 1.79 -2.70
N LEU A 60 -2.63 2.21 -3.05
CA LEU A 60 -2.19 3.60 -2.84
C LEU A 60 -3.06 4.58 -3.63
N TRP A 61 -3.35 4.25 -4.89
CA TRP A 61 -4.20 5.08 -5.74
C TRP A 61 -5.64 5.12 -5.21
N SER A 62 -6.16 3.98 -4.73
CA SER A 62 -7.45 3.90 -4.06
C SER A 62 -7.43 4.72 -2.78
N LEU A 63 -6.42 4.64 -1.92
CA LEU A 63 -6.31 5.45 -0.70
C LEU A 63 -6.29 6.95 -1.03
N LEU A 64 -5.49 7.37 -2.00
CA LEU A 64 -5.42 8.78 -2.42
C LEU A 64 -6.74 9.31 -2.98
N ASN A 65 -7.52 8.48 -3.70
CA ASN A 65 -8.83 8.86 -4.22
C ASN A 65 -9.98 8.64 -3.20
N SER A 66 -9.83 7.68 -2.30
CA SER A 66 -10.84 7.22 -1.34
C SER A 66 -10.76 7.93 0.00
N THR A 67 -9.69 8.69 0.28
CA THR A 67 -9.62 9.56 1.47
C THR A 67 -10.76 10.60 1.48
N GLU A 68 -11.33 10.92 0.31
CA GLU A 68 -12.54 11.76 0.20
C GLU A 68 -13.86 10.97 0.25
N PHE A 69 -13.90 9.62 0.23
CA PHE A 69 -15.17 8.89 0.10
C PHE A 69 -15.36 7.54 0.84
N SER A 70 -14.34 6.74 1.16
CA SER A 70 -14.56 5.33 1.57
C SER A 70 -14.01 4.94 2.94
N PHE A 71 -14.38 5.70 3.97
CA PHE A 71 -14.43 5.18 5.34
C PHE A 71 -15.88 5.02 5.83
N ASN A 72 -16.80 4.62 4.95
CA ASN A 72 -18.14 4.24 5.37
C ASN A 72 -18.60 2.91 4.73
N HIS A 73 -18.64 1.92 5.62
CA HIS A 73 -19.27 0.60 5.59
C HIS A 73 -18.60 -0.54 4.81
#